data_AF-A0A4Q2UVD3-F1
#
_entry.id   AF-A0A4Q2UVD3-F1
#
_cell.length_a   1.000
_cell.length_b   1.000
_cell.length_c   1.000
_cell.angle_alpha   90.00
_cell.angle_beta   90.00
_cell.angle_gamma   90.00
#
_symmetry.space_group_name_H-M   'P 1'
#
loop_
_entity.id
_entity.type
_entity.pdbx_description
1 polymer ?
#
loop_
_entity_poly.entity_id
_entity_poly.type
_entity_poly.pdbx_seq_one_letter_code
_entity_poly.pdbx_strand_id
1 'polypeptide(L)'
;MDNRYQPRAQVQYVRKQPVWVFCLLSFFTFGLYTMYWLYRNWCFFRDAYEWDIYPFWRAVFNVFFVHTLLEHINDLAMEKGHPGISSNGYATGYVIFEILQRVLNRTMPDYVVLIYLLLLPFVWLVPTVKQLNYIYEQANPDTYHPPFTPRELVALMMGGLVIALAVLGLLTT
;
A
#
# COMPACT_ATOMS: atom_id res chain seq x y z
N MET A 1 5.77 21.95 22.60
CA MET A 1 5.38 21.16 21.42
C MET A 1 6.53 21.27 20.43
N ASP A 2 7.30 20.20 20.32
CA ASP A 2 8.59 20.16 19.63
C ASP A 2 8.37 20.18 18.10
N ASN A 3 9.01 21.13 17.42
CA ASN A 3 8.84 21.42 16.00
C ASN A 3 9.59 20.39 15.13
N ARG A 4 9.16 19.12 15.16
CA ARG A 4 9.85 18.01 14.46
C ARG A 4 9.32 17.68 13.06
N TYR A 5 8.22 18.30 12.62
CA TYR A 5 7.53 17.90 11.39
C TYR A 5 7.25 19.07 10.44
N GLN A 6 8.20 20.00 10.28
CA GLN A 6 8.11 20.97 9.19
C GLN A 6 8.82 20.44 7.94
N PRO A 7 8.11 20.07 6.86
CA PRO A 7 8.74 19.65 5.61
C PRO A 7 9.55 20.81 5.02
N ARG A 8 10.87 20.64 4.86
CA ARG A 8 11.78 21.70 4.39
C ARG A 8 11.75 21.89 2.88
N ALA A 9 11.20 20.94 2.14
CA ALA A 9 11.00 21.01 0.71
C ALA A 9 9.54 20.72 0.35
N GLN A 10 9.01 21.43 -0.65
CA GLN A 10 7.78 21.03 -1.34
C GLN A 10 8.07 19.77 -2.15
N VAL A 11 8.21 18.63 -1.48
CA VAL A 11 8.47 17.37 -2.16
C VAL A 11 7.21 16.99 -2.93
N GLN A 12 7.40 16.81 -4.25
CA GLN A 12 6.34 16.42 -5.16
C GLN A 12 5.66 15.16 -4.62
N TYR A 13 4.41 15.33 -4.21
CA TYR A 13 3.67 14.32 -3.49
C TYR A 13 3.47 13.05 -4.34
N VAL A 14 3.41 11.90 -3.68
CA VAL A 14 3.13 10.59 -4.30
C VAL A 14 1.83 10.69 -5.09
N ARG A 15 1.93 10.60 -6.42
CA ARG A 15 0.81 10.59 -7.39
C ARG A 15 -0.48 10.04 -6.79
N LYS A 16 -1.60 10.74 -6.99
CA LYS A 16 -2.94 10.25 -6.64
C LYS A 16 -3.10 8.81 -7.11
N GLN A 17 -3.41 7.93 -6.17
CA GLN A 17 -3.65 6.53 -6.47
C GLN A 17 -5.10 6.19 -6.15
N PRO A 18 -5.98 6.07 -7.15
CA PRO A 18 -7.37 5.69 -6.92
C PRO A 18 -7.42 4.38 -6.14
N VAL A 19 -8.30 4.32 -5.13
CA VAL A 19 -8.41 3.16 -4.23
C VAL A 19 -8.67 1.87 -5.02
N TRP A 20 -9.51 1.92 -6.05
CA TRP A 20 -9.81 0.75 -6.88
C TRP A 20 -8.61 0.29 -7.70
N VAL A 21 -7.78 1.21 -8.21
CA VAL A 21 -6.52 0.88 -8.91
C VAL A 21 -5.54 0.22 -7.95
N PHE A 22 -5.38 0.79 -6.75
CA PHE A 22 -4.55 0.20 -5.70
C PHE A 22 -4.98 -1.23 -5.35
N CYS A 23 -6.29 -1.46 -5.18
CA CYS A 23 -6.84 -2.79 -4.88
C CYS A 23 -6.60 -3.78 -6.02
N LEU A 24 -6.86 -3.38 -7.28
CA LEU A 24 -6.61 -4.23 -8.44
C LEU A 24 -5.14 -4.60 -8.55
N LEU A 25 -4.23 -3.62 -8.49
CA LEU A 25 -2.81 -3.89 -8.60
C LEU A 25 -2.32 -4.76 -7.44
N SER A 26 -2.77 -4.51 -6.21
CA SER A 26 -2.42 -5.32 -5.04
C SER A 26 -2.90 -6.77 -5.19
N PHE A 27 -4.10 -6.98 -5.74
CA PHE A 27 -4.65 -8.31 -5.98
C PHE A 27 -3.91 -9.06 -7.10
N PHE A 28 -3.80 -8.46 -8.28
CA PHE A 28 -3.20 -9.10 -9.46
C PHE A 28 -1.69 -9.33 -9.32
N THR A 29 -1.01 -8.58 -8.46
CA THR A 29 0.41 -8.77 -8.17
C THR A 29 0.67 -9.59 -6.90
N PHE A 30 -0.37 -10.19 -6.31
CA PHE A 30 -0.27 -11.01 -5.09
C PHE A 30 0.43 -10.29 -3.93
N GLY A 31 0.13 -8.99 -3.75
CA GLY A 31 0.71 -8.15 -2.69
C GLY A 31 2.05 -7.49 -3.02
N LEU A 32 2.71 -7.84 -4.13
CA LEU A 32 3.97 -7.18 -4.54
C LEU A 32 3.76 -5.67 -4.76
N TYR A 33 2.62 -5.27 -5.33
CA TYR A 33 2.29 -3.87 -5.50
C TYR A 33 2.11 -3.16 -4.16
N THR A 34 1.55 -3.83 -3.15
CA THR A 34 1.43 -3.27 -1.79
C THR A 34 2.82 -2.97 -1.20
N MET A 35 3.77 -3.89 -1.37
CA MET A 35 5.16 -3.67 -0.96
C MET A 35 5.83 -2.53 -1.72
N TYR A 36 5.64 -2.45 -3.04
CA TYR A 36 6.09 -1.31 -3.84
C TYR A 36 5.49 0.01 -3.36
N TRP A 37 4.20 0.02 -3.05
CA TRP A 37 3.49 1.19 -2.54
C TRP A 37 4.06 1.63 -1.18
N LEU A 38 4.31 0.71 -0.25
CA LEU A 38 4.98 1.00 1.03
C LEU A 38 6.37 1.61 0.82
N TYR A 39 7.16 1.03 -0.09
CA TYR A 39 8.47 1.56 -0.47
C TYR A 39 8.39 3.00 -0.98
N ARG A 40 7.44 3.29 -1.88
CA ARG A 40 7.23 4.63 -2.44
C ARG A 40 6.88 5.65 -1.36
N ASN A 41 6.02 5.29 -0.40
CA ASN A 41 5.67 6.17 0.71
C ASN A 41 6.88 6.42 1.63
N TRP A 42 7.67 5.39 1.94
CA TRP A 42 8.91 5.59 2.70
C TRP A 42 9.92 6.49 1.97
N CYS A 43 10.03 6.39 0.64
CA CYS A 43 10.87 7.31 -0.14
C CYS A 43 10.36 8.76 -0.02
N PHE A 44 9.05 8.96 -0.11
CA PHE A 44 8.46 10.28 0.07
C PHE A 44 8.83 10.89 1.43
N PHE A 45 8.67 10.15 2.53
CA PHE A 45 9.04 10.66 3.86
C PHE A 45 10.55 10.87 4.00
N ARG A 46 11.38 9.98 3.44
CA ARG A 46 12.83 10.16 3.41
C ARG A 46 13.20 11.47 2.71
N ASP A 47 12.62 11.73 1.55
CA ASP A 47 12.96 12.90 0.74
C ASP A 47 12.33 14.19 1.30
N ALA A 48 11.14 14.12 1.90
CA ALA A 48 10.43 15.27 2.49
C ALA A 48 11.02 15.76 3.80
N TYR A 49 11.59 14.85 4.60
CA TYR A 49 12.13 15.15 5.93
C TYR A 49 13.64 14.89 6.04
N GLU A 50 14.32 14.58 4.93
CA GLU A 50 15.76 14.24 4.88
C GLU A 50 16.18 13.17 5.90
N TRP A 51 15.29 12.21 6.18
CA TRP A 51 15.58 11.16 7.15
C TRP A 51 16.65 10.21 6.61
N ASP A 52 17.64 9.88 7.43
CA ASP A 52 18.63 8.85 7.13
C ASP A 52 18.01 7.46 7.34
N ILE A 53 17.15 7.07 6.39
CA ILE A 53 16.45 5.79 6.39
C ILE A 53 16.62 5.07 5.05
N TYR A 54 16.57 3.74 5.11
CA TYR A 54 16.55 2.87 3.93
C TYR A 54 15.11 2.43 3.61
N PRO A 55 14.43 3.03 2.61
CA PRO A 55 13.02 2.76 2.33
C PRO A 55 12.75 1.33 1.89
N PHE A 56 13.69 0.73 1.17
CA PHE A 56 13.58 -0.64 0.67
C PHE A 56 13.44 -1.64 1.81
N TRP A 57 14.35 -1.60 2.79
CA TRP A 57 14.31 -2.50 3.93
C TRP A 57 13.07 -2.27 4.79
N ARG A 58 12.61 -1.02 4.96
CA ARG A 58 11.36 -0.74 5.68
C ARG A 58 10.12 -1.32 4.98
N ALA A 59 10.12 -1.40 3.65
CA ALA A 59 9.05 -2.03 2.89
C ALA A 59 9.12 -3.57 2.91
N VAL A 60 10.32 -4.15 2.87
CA VAL A 60 10.55 -5.60 3.04
C VAL A 60 10.09 -6.05 4.44
N PHE A 61 10.48 -5.29 5.46
CA PHE A 61 10.13 -5.52 6.85
C PHE A 61 8.86 -4.74 7.26
N ASN A 62 7.87 -4.68 6.37
CA ASN A 62 6.66 -3.89 6.59
C ASN A 62 5.95 -4.22 7.91
N VAL A 63 6.03 -5.47 8.37
CA VAL A 63 5.43 -5.94 9.62
C VAL A 63 5.82 -5.07 10.81
N PHE A 64 7.05 -4.56 10.85
CA PHE A 64 7.53 -3.69 11.93
C PHE A 64 7.29 -2.21 11.65
N PHE A 65 7.38 -1.79 10.40
CA PHE A 65 7.42 -0.38 10.03
C PHE A 65 6.06 0.19 9.60
N VAL A 66 5.08 -0.64 9.25
CA VAL A 66 3.77 -0.19 8.77
C VAL A 66 3.02 0.67 9.78
N HIS A 67 3.12 0.35 11.08
CA HIS A 67 2.55 1.17 12.16
C HIS A 67 3.06 2.60 12.09
N THR A 68 4.39 2.75 12.10
CA THR A 68 5.02 4.06 12.01
C THR A 68 4.67 4.77 10.71
N LEU A 69 4.61 4.08 9.58
CA LEU A 69 4.27 4.70 8.30
C LEU A 69 2.84 5.27 8.31
N LEU A 70 1.87 4.49 8.78
CA LEU A 70 0.47 4.88 8.83
C LEU A 70 0.24 6.03 9.82
N GLU A 71 1.02 6.08 10.90
CA GLU A 71 1.01 7.20 11.84
C GLU A 71 1.49 8.49 11.17
N HIS A 72 2.66 8.48 10.53
CA HIS A 72 3.17 9.67 9.84
C HIS A 72 2.24 10.17 8.73
N ILE A 73 1.61 9.26 7.98
CA ILE A 73 0.61 9.63 6.96
C ILE A 73 -0.60 10.29 7.60
N ASN A 74 -1.07 9.75 8.73
CA ASN A 74 -2.22 10.30 9.43
C ASN A 74 -1.93 11.67 10.04
N ASP A 75 -0.76 11.85 10.66
CA ASP A 75 -0.33 13.13 11.22
C ASP A 75 -0.26 14.19 10.11
N LEU A 76 0.33 13.84 8.97
CA LEU A 76 0.37 14.72 7.80
C LEU A 76 -1.03 15.02 7.26
N ALA A 77 -1.93 14.04 7.23
CA ALA A 77 -3.32 14.24 6.79
C ALA A 77 -4.06 15.18 7.73
N MET A 78 -3.87 15.03 9.05
CA MET A 78 -4.47 15.87 10.07
C MET A 78 -3.96 17.31 10.00
N GLU A 79 -2.65 17.51 9.79
CA GLU A 79 -2.07 18.84 9.54
C GLU A 79 -2.71 19.53 8.34
N LYS A 80 -3.09 18.74 7.33
CA LYS A 80 -3.78 19.19 6.11
C LYS A 80 -5.31 19.29 6.28
N GLY A 81 -5.87 19.10 7.47
CA GLY A 81 -7.30 19.27 7.75
C GLY A 81 -8.17 18.02 7.56
N HIS A 82 -7.58 16.84 7.38
CA HIS A 82 -8.32 15.57 7.45
C HIS A 82 -8.70 15.26 8.91
N PRO A 83 -9.87 14.67 9.21
CA PRO A 83 -10.31 14.34 10.58
C PRO A 83 -9.47 13.27 11.32
N GLY A 84 -8.37 12.79 10.72
CA GLY A 84 -7.58 11.65 11.23
C GLY A 84 -8.30 10.30 11.14
N ILE A 85 -7.56 9.22 11.32
CA ILE A 85 -8.04 7.84 11.42
C ILE A 85 -7.27 7.08 12.51
N SER A 86 -7.79 5.93 12.93
CA SER A 86 -7.06 5.03 13.85
C SER A 86 -5.94 4.26 13.12
N SER A 87 -4.85 4.94 12.80
CA SER A 87 -3.70 4.35 12.07
C SER A 87 -3.17 3.07 12.69
N ASN A 88 -3.05 3.03 14.02
CA ASN A 88 -2.59 1.85 14.75
C ASN A 88 -3.55 0.66 14.62
N GLY A 89 -4.86 0.90 14.60
CA GLY A 89 -5.86 -0.16 14.39
C GLY A 89 -5.75 -0.77 13.00
N TYR A 90 -5.65 0.09 11.97
CA TYR A 90 -5.51 -0.37 10.58
C TYR A 90 -4.17 -1.07 10.33
N ALA A 91 -3.07 -0.57 10.89
CA ALA A 91 -1.77 -1.21 10.82
C ALA A 91 -1.78 -2.59 11.48
N THR A 92 -2.36 -2.70 12.69
CA THR A 92 -2.53 -3.98 13.39
C THR A 92 -3.32 -4.97 12.54
N GLY A 93 -4.45 -4.54 11.97
CA GLY A 93 -5.27 -5.38 11.10
C GLY A 93 -4.49 -5.88 9.87
N TYR A 94 -3.75 -5.00 9.20
CA TYR A 94 -2.87 -5.38 8.09
C TYR A 94 -1.84 -6.45 8.51
N VAL A 95 -1.14 -6.24 9.62
CA VAL A 95 -0.11 -7.16 10.12
C VAL A 95 -0.71 -8.52 10.51
N ILE A 96 -1.82 -8.53 11.24
CA ILE A 96 -2.50 -9.77 11.65
C ILE A 96 -2.90 -10.58 10.42
N PHE A 97 -3.50 -9.94 9.41
CA PHE A 97 -3.93 -10.63 8.20
C PHE A 97 -2.74 -11.11 7.35
N GLU A 98 -1.65 -10.35 7.27
CA GLU A 98 -0.41 -10.82 6.61
C GLU A 98 0.18 -12.06 7.31
N ILE A 99 0.27 -12.03 8.64
CA ILE A 99 0.78 -13.17 9.41
C ILE A 99 -0.16 -14.37 9.26
N LEU A 100 -1.47 -14.15 9.38
CA LEU A 100 -2.48 -15.19 9.22
C LEU A 100 -2.40 -15.84 7.84
N GLN A 101 -2.26 -15.04 6.78
CA GLN A 101 -2.09 -15.54 5.42
C GLN A 101 -0.84 -16.41 5.28
N ARG A 102 0.30 -16.00 5.85
CA ARG A 102 1.55 -16.78 5.82
C ARG A 102 1.46 -18.09 6.62
N VAL A 103 0.80 -18.07 7.79
CA VAL A 103 0.59 -19.25 8.63
C VAL A 103 -0.33 -20.25 7.94
N LEU A 104 -1.47 -19.79 7.41
CA LEU A 104 -2.44 -20.64 6.71
C LEU A 104 -1.84 -21.28 5.46
N ASN A 105 -1.05 -20.53 4.69
CA ASN A 105 -0.37 -21.05 3.50
C ASN A 105 0.63 -22.17 3.83
N ARG A 106 1.14 -22.22 5.06
CA ARG A 106 2.08 -23.28 5.49
C ARG A 106 1.38 -24.52 6.04
N THR A 107 0.20 -24.37 6.63
CA THR A 107 -0.47 -25.44 7.37
C THR A 107 -1.58 -26.11 6.60
N MET A 108 -2.18 -25.43 5.61
CA MET A 108 -3.35 -25.92 4.91
C MET A 108 -3.03 -26.50 3.52
N PRO A 109 -3.84 -27.44 3.00
CA PRO A 109 -3.61 -28.07 1.69
C PRO A 109 -3.88 -27.13 0.50
N ASP A 110 -3.30 -27.43 -0.66
CA ASP A 110 -3.36 -26.59 -1.87
C ASP A 110 -4.78 -26.33 -2.41
N TYR A 111 -5.78 -27.15 -2.09
CA TYR A 111 -7.16 -26.90 -2.55
C TYR A 111 -7.86 -25.78 -1.79
N VAL A 112 -7.37 -25.35 -0.61
CA VAL A 112 -7.89 -24.17 0.10
C VAL A 112 -7.22 -22.87 -0.33
N VAL A 113 -6.42 -22.91 -1.39
CA VAL A 113 -5.65 -21.76 -1.90
C VAL A 113 -6.52 -20.53 -2.17
N LEU A 114 -7.73 -20.78 -2.68
CA LEU A 114 -8.72 -19.75 -2.97
C LEU A 114 -9.20 -19.00 -1.72
N ILE A 115 -9.25 -19.67 -0.56
CA ILE A 115 -9.72 -19.08 0.71
C ILE A 115 -8.70 -18.07 1.23
N TYR A 116 -7.39 -18.35 1.15
CA TYR A 116 -6.39 -17.36 1.58
C TYR A 116 -6.20 -16.24 0.55
N LEU A 117 -6.47 -16.49 -0.74
CA LEU A 117 -6.49 -15.45 -1.77
C LEU A 117 -7.58 -14.39 -1.52
N LEU A 118 -8.63 -14.78 -0.77
CA LEU A 118 -9.67 -13.88 -0.28
C LEU A 118 -9.27 -13.10 0.99
N LEU A 119 -8.24 -13.55 1.72
CA LEU A 119 -7.62 -12.75 2.77
C LEU A 119 -6.79 -11.66 2.10
N LEU A 120 -7.40 -10.50 1.90
CA LEU A 120 -6.80 -9.35 1.22
C LEU A 120 -6.22 -8.38 2.27
N PRO A 121 -4.98 -8.57 2.78
CA PRO A 121 -4.41 -7.73 3.83
C PRO A 121 -4.39 -6.26 3.42
N PHE A 122 -4.18 -5.96 2.13
CA PHE A 122 -4.17 -4.61 1.59
C PHE A 122 -5.48 -3.84 1.79
N VAL A 123 -6.61 -4.49 2.06
CA VAL A 123 -7.88 -3.82 2.38
C VAL A 123 -7.75 -2.94 3.63
N TRP A 124 -6.94 -3.36 4.59
CA TRP A 124 -6.65 -2.58 5.79
C TRP A 124 -5.88 -1.29 5.51
N LEU A 125 -5.22 -1.18 4.35
CA LEU A 125 -4.51 0.03 3.92
C LEU A 125 -5.40 1.02 3.16
N VAL A 126 -6.63 0.63 2.78
CA VAL A 126 -7.56 1.47 2.00
C VAL A 126 -7.84 2.83 2.67
N PRO A 127 -8.09 2.93 3.99
CA PRO A 127 -8.30 4.22 4.65
C PRO A 127 -7.08 5.14 4.51
N THR A 128 -5.88 4.58 4.64
CA THR A 128 -4.61 5.33 4.49
C THR A 128 -4.39 5.78 3.04
N VAL A 129 -4.76 4.96 2.05
CA VAL A 129 -4.75 5.38 0.63
C VAL A 129 -5.71 6.55 0.40
N LYS A 130 -6.88 6.56 1.04
CA LYS A 130 -7.81 7.70 0.98
C LYS A 130 -7.22 8.97 1.62
N GLN A 131 -6.55 8.85 2.76
CA GLN A 131 -5.85 9.98 3.39
C GLN A 131 -4.77 10.56 2.49
N LEU A 132 -3.96 9.70 1.87
CA LEU A 132 -2.93 10.18 0.95
C LEU A 132 -3.52 10.89 -0.26
N ASN A 133 -4.62 10.36 -0.81
CA ASN A 133 -5.33 11.01 -1.91
C ASN A 133 -5.92 12.36 -1.52
N TYR A 134 -6.43 12.49 -0.29
CA TYR A 134 -6.92 13.77 0.25
C TYR A 134 -5.81 14.82 0.31
N ILE A 135 -4.64 14.47 0.87
CA ILE A 135 -3.49 15.37 0.92
C ILE A 135 -3.05 15.75 -0.51
N TYR A 136 -3.08 14.80 -1.44
CA TYR A 136 -2.71 15.07 -2.83
C TYR A 136 -3.64 16.05 -3.52
N GLU A 137 -4.96 15.86 -3.37
CA GLU A 137 -5.97 16.73 -3.98
C GLU A 137 -5.84 18.17 -3.48
N GLN A 138 -5.48 18.37 -2.21
CA GLN A 138 -5.18 19.70 -1.70
C GLN A 138 -3.91 20.31 -2.30
N ALA A 139 -2.88 19.49 -2.53
CA ALA A 139 -1.61 19.97 -3.08
C ALA A 139 -1.70 20.28 -4.58
N ASN A 140 -2.56 19.58 -5.33
CA ASN A 140 -2.68 19.69 -6.79
C ASN A 140 -4.16 19.62 -7.24
N PRO A 141 -4.98 20.65 -6.94
CA PRO A 141 -6.43 20.61 -7.19
C PRO A 141 -6.80 20.48 -8.68
N ASP A 142 -6.02 21.10 -9.58
CA ASP A 142 -6.41 21.29 -10.99
C ASP A 142 -5.67 20.35 -11.97
N THR A 143 -4.93 19.37 -11.47
CA THR A 143 -4.13 18.49 -12.35
C THR A 143 -4.87 17.20 -12.66
N TYR A 144 -5.15 16.95 -13.94
CA TYR A 144 -5.67 15.66 -14.39
C TYR A 144 -4.58 14.58 -14.32
N HIS A 145 -4.89 13.48 -13.65
CA HIS A 145 -4.02 12.32 -13.59
C HIS A 145 -4.73 11.09 -14.15
N PRO A 146 -4.14 10.41 -15.15
CA PRO A 146 -4.68 9.14 -15.60
C PRO A 146 -4.64 8.14 -14.43
N PRO A 147 -5.64 7.25 -14.31
CA PRO A 147 -5.70 6.28 -13.22
C PRO A 147 -4.56 5.25 -13.28
N PHE A 148 -4.11 4.88 -14.48
CA PHE A 148 -3.01 3.93 -14.68
C PHE A 148 -1.77 4.59 -15.29
N THR A 149 -0.60 4.24 -14.75
CA THR A 149 0.68 4.42 -15.44
C THR A 149 0.91 3.23 -16.38
N PRO A 150 1.60 3.38 -17.53
CA PRO A 150 1.95 2.25 -18.40
C PRO A 150 2.62 1.08 -17.66
N ARG A 151 3.45 1.37 -16.65
CA ARG A 151 4.10 0.36 -15.79
C ARG A 151 3.09 -0.45 -14.95
N GLU A 152 2.05 0.21 -14.46
CA GLU A 152 0.98 -0.43 -13.69
C GLU A 152 0.11 -1.29 -14.59
N LEU A 153 -0.15 -0.85 -15.82
CA LEU A 153 -0.86 -1.64 -16.81
C LEU A 153 -0.08 -2.92 -17.19
N VAL A 154 1.23 -2.81 -17.38
CA VAL A 154 2.10 -3.98 -17.63
C VAL A 154 2.08 -4.95 -16.45
N ALA A 155 2.16 -4.45 -15.21
CA ALA A 155 2.06 -5.28 -14.01
C ALA A 155 0.70 -5.99 -13.92
N LEU A 156 -0.39 -5.30 -14.25
CA LEU A 156 -1.74 -5.87 -14.27
C LEU A 156 -1.86 -6.99 -15.31
N MET A 157 -1.35 -6.79 -16.53
CA MET A 157 -1.37 -7.81 -17.59
C MET A 157 -0.57 -9.05 -17.22
N MET A 158 0.64 -8.88 -16.65
CA MET A 158 1.45 -10.02 -16.19
C MET A 158 0.77 -10.78 -15.06
N GLY A 159 0.20 -10.08 -14.08
CA GLY A 159 -0.55 -10.71 -12.99
C GLY A 159 -1.76 -11.50 -13.50
N GLY A 160 -2.51 -10.92 -14.44
CA GLY A 160 -3.65 -11.57 -15.07
C GLY A 160 -3.27 -12.84 -15.83
N LEU A 161 -2.14 -12.81 -16.55
CA LEU A 161 -1.60 -13.99 -17.24
C LEU A 161 -1.26 -15.12 -16.26
N VAL A 162 -0.60 -14.80 -15.14
CA VAL A 162 -0.26 -15.79 -14.10
C VAL A 162 -1.53 -16.43 -13.53
N ILE A 163 -2.55 -15.64 -13.21
CA ILE A 163 -3.84 -16.16 -12.72
C ILE A 163 -4.50 -17.06 -13.77
N ALA A 164 -4.51 -16.66 -15.04
CA ALA A 164 -5.09 -17.47 -16.11
C ALA A 164 -4.39 -18.83 -16.26
N LEU A 165 -3.05 -18.84 -16.23
CA LEU A 165 -2.27 -20.08 -16.26
C LEU A 165 -2.52 -20.96 -15.03
N ALA A 166 -2.63 -20.37 -13.84
CA ALA A 166 -2.94 -21.10 -12.61
C ALA A 166 -4.33 -21.76 -12.67
N VAL A 167 -5.34 -21.04 -13.15
CA VAL A 167 -6.71 -21.59 -13.33
C VAL A 167 -6.73 -22.70 -14.36
N LEU A 168 -6.03 -22.54 -15.50
CA LEU A 168 -5.93 -23.60 -16.51
C LEU A 168 -5.27 -24.86 -15.93
N GLY A 169 -4.18 -24.72 -15.19
CA GLY A 169 -3.52 -25.85 -14.53
C GLY A 169 -4.45 -26.60 -13.56
N LEU A 170 -5.24 -25.86 -12.78
CA LEU A 170 -6.24 -26.43 -11.87
C LEU A 170 -7.39 -27.14 -12.59
N LEU A 171 -7.81 -26.67 -13.77
CA LEU A 171 -8.88 -27.30 -14.55
C LEU A 171 -8.42 -28.56 -15.29
N THR A 172 -7.13 -28.68 -15.58
CA THR A 172 -6.55 -29.83 -16.29
C THR A 172 -6.06 -30.96 -15.38
N THR A 173 -6.03 -30.74 -14.06
CA THR A 173 -5.58 -31.71 -13.04
C THR A 173 -6.78 -32.39 -12.40
#